data_AF-A0A8T7E2C3-F1
#
_entry.id   AF-A0A8T7E2C3-F1
#
_cell.length_a   1.000
_cell.length_b   1.000
_cell.length_c   1.000
_cell.angle_alpha   90.00
_cell.angle_beta   90.00
_cell.angle_gamma   90.00
#
_symmetry.space_group_name_H-M   'P 1'
#
loop_
_entity.id
_entity.type
_entity.pdbx_description
1 polymer ?
#
loop_
_entity_poly.entity_id
_entity_poly.type
_entity_poly.pdbx_seq_one_letter_code
_entity_poly.pdbx_strand_id
1 'polypeptide(L)'
;LGLVQPLIVLGAGARRLLAWLFVVGVVLQAGGVYLSYYVDGLVLGLSDLGGVLATVAVAGMLYGLLRNGPPARETLAACLRAPMRHAAGRALLRAGMLLIVLGMAFGLYRATQLVAHDEQAVYASIGAAFDALGAGDADAARGHIGAFKRQQSINAITAAAHSHAVEFGILMLLLALIQSYVFLREPWPARWAGAVIIGAFALPVCVFLASKFGLSAAAFADLSGALVMAGLIGMGIGVVRYTGAADSGGAANA
;
A
#
# COMPACT_ATOMS: atom_id res chain seq x y z
N LEU A 1 11.28 6.55 -9.30
CA LEU A 1 12.71 6.85 -9.10
C LEU A 1 13.32 7.71 -10.21
N GLY A 2 13.08 7.41 -11.50
CA GLY A 2 13.67 8.19 -12.61
C GLY A 2 13.41 9.70 -12.59
N LEU A 3 12.21 10.14 -12.18
CA LEU A 3 11.88 11.57 -12.08
C LEU A 3 12.66 12.33 -11.00
N VAL A 4 13.08 11.66 -9.93
CA VAL A 4 13.77 12.28 -8.79
C VAL A 4 15.29 12.07 -8.86
N GLN A 5 15.74 11.06 -9.61
CA GLN A 5 17.15 10.74 -9.80
C GLN A 5 18.06 11.93 -10.19
N PRO A 6 17.64 12.85 -11.10
CA PRO A 6 18.47 14.02 -11.43
C PRO A 6 18.61 15.01 -10.26
N LEU A 7 17.73 14.95 -9.25
CA LEU A 7 17.71 15.85 -8.10
C LEU A 7 18.53 15.34 -6.90
N ILE A 8 19.10 14.15 -6.98
CA ILE A 8 19.85 13.54 -5.87
C ILE A 8 21.34 13.86 -6.02
N VAL A 9 21.92 14.63 -5.07
CA VAL A 9 23.37 14.92 -5.02
C VAL A 9 24.08 13.76 -4.36
N LEU A 10 24.16 12.67 -5.09
CA LEU A 10 24.99 11.55 -4.78
C LEU A 10 25.77 11.21 -6.04
N GLY A 11 27.03 10.80 -5.87
CA GLY A 11 27.83 10.30 -6.99
C GLY A 11 27.10 9.17 -7.73
N ALA A 12 27.35 9.01 -9.02
CA ALA A 12 26.71 7.97 -9.83
C ALA A 12 26.84 6.56 -9.21
N GLY A 13 28.00 6.25 -8.62
CA GLY A 13 28.24 5.02 -7.87
C GLY A 13 27.33 4.86 -6.65
N ALA A 14 27.21 5.89 -5.81
CA ALA A 14 26.32 5.87 -4.65
C ALA A 14 24.85 5.73 -5.03
N ARG A 15 24.39 6.44 -6.09
CA ARG A 15 23.02 6.28 -6.60
C ARG A 15 22.74 4.87 -7.10
N ARG A 16 23.69 4.28 -7.84
CA ARG A 16 23.57 2.91 -8.36
C ARG A 16 23.56 1.90 -7.23
N LEU A 17 24.39 2.09 -6.22
CA LEU A 17 24.41 1.24 -5.02
C LEU A 17 23.07 1.31 -4.28
N LEU A 18 22.55 2.51 -3.97
CA LEU A 18 21.26 2.65 -3.28
C LEU A 18 20.11 2.06 -4.10
N ALA A 19 20.11 2.21 -5.42
CA ALA A 19 19.11 1.58 -6.28
C ALA A 19 19.17 0.05 -6.20
N TRP A 20 20.37 -0.53 -6.20
CA TRP A 20 20.53 -1.98 -6.01
C TRP A 20 20.14 -2.44 -4.61
N LEU A 21 20.52 -1.72 -3.56
CA LEU A 21 20.10 -2.00 -2.19
C LEU A 21 18.58 -1.99 -2.07
N PHE A 22 17.89 -1.06 -2.75
CA PHE A 22 16.44 -1.03 -2.80
C PHE A 22 15.86 -2.26 -3.50
N VAL A 23 16.32 -2.58 -4.71
CA VAL A 23 15.80 -3.71 -5.49
C VAL A 23 16.05 -5.04 -4.77
N VAL A 24 17.30 -5.27 -4.35
CA VAL A 24 17.68 -6.48 -3.59
C VAL A 24 16.92 -6.53 -2.27
N GLY A 25 16.82 -5.40 -1.56
CA GLY A 25 16.08 -5.31 -0.31
C GLY A 25 14.62 -5.71 -0.46
N VAL A 26 13.91 -5.15 -1.44
CA VAL A 26 12.50 -5.48 -1.72
C VAL A 26 12.33 -6.95 -2.11
N VAL A 27 13.21 -7.47 -2.97
CA VAL A 27 13.16 -8.88 -3.40
C VAL A 27 13.42 -9.83 -2.23
N LEU A 28 14.42 -9.55 -1.39
CA LEU A 28 14.72 -10.33 -0.19
C LEU A 28 13.59 -10.23 0.83
N GLN A 29 13.00 -9.04 1.01
CA GLN A 29 11.89 -8.83 1.92
C GLN A 29 10.68 -9.67 1.49
N ALA A 30 10.23 -9.51 0.25
CA ALA A 30 9.07 -10.22 -0.30
C ALA A 30 9.32 -11.73 -0.40
N GLY A 31 10.49 -12.13 -0.93
CA GLY A 31 10.90 -13.52 -1.03
C GLY A 31 11.06 -14.20 0.33
N GLY A 32 11.60 -13.49 1.31
CA GLY A 32 11.72 -13.95 2.70
C GLY A 32 10.36 -14.15 3.36
N VAL A 33 9.43 -13.19 3.25
CA VAL A 33 8.06 -13.39 3.75
C VAL A 33 7.41 -14.59 3.07
N TYR A 34 7.48 -14.68 1.74
CA TYR A 34 6.86 -15.78 0.99
C TYR A 34 7.46 -17.14 1.36
N LEU A 35 8.78 -17.24 1.43
CA LEU A 35 9.46 -18.49 1.70
C LEU A 35 9.34 -18.91 3.18
N SER A 36 9.09 -17.96 4.09
CA SER A 36 8.82 -18.28 5.51
C SER A 36 7.57 -19.15 5.73
N TYR A 37 6.67 -19.21 4.75
CA TYR A 37 5.54 -20.13 4.79
C TYR A 37 5.94 -21.60 4.60
N TYR A 38 7.12 -21.84 4.03
CA TYR A 38 7.58 -23.18 3.63
C TYR A 38 8.84 -23.64 4.38
N VAL A 39 9.58 -22.72 4.99
CA VAL A 39 10.91 -22.97 5.58
C VAL A 39 11.04 -22.26 6.93
N ASP A 40 11.82 -22.85 7.84
CA ASP A 40 12.06 -22.36 9.20
C ASP A 40 12.54 -20.89 9.30
N GLY A 41 12.47 -20.34 10.52
CA GLY A 41 12.63 -18.91 10.85
C GLY A 41 13.93 -18.22 10.41
N LEU A 42 14.93 -18.94 9.89
CA LEU A 42 16.11 -18.34 9.26
C LEU A 42 15.73 -17.48 8.03
N VAL A 43 14.63 -17.84 7.37
CA VAL A 43 14.09 -17.10 6.22
C VAL A 43 13.36 -15.81 6.63
N LEU A 44 12.87 -15.70 7.88
CA LEU A 44 12.39 -14.43 8.42
C LEU A 44 13.53 -13.41 8.52
N GLY A 45 14.73 -13.84 8.93
CA GLY A 45 15.91 -12.98 9.00
C GLY A 45 16.32 -12.39 7.64
N LEU A 46 16.09 -13.13 6.54
CA LEU A 46 16.26 -12.60 5.18
C LEU A 46 15.24 -11.50 4.87
N SER A 47 14.02 -11.64 5.36
CA SER A 47 12.98 -10.62 5.17
C SER A 47 13.33 -9.32 5.91
N ASP A 48 13.75 -9.44 7.16
CA ASP A 48 14.18 -8.31 7.99
C ASP A 48 15.38 -7.59 7.37
N LEU A 49 16.39 -8.35 6.92
CA LEU A 49 17.52 -7.79 6.20
C LEU A 49 17.07 -7.06 4.94
N GLY A 50 16.15 -7.65 4.17
CA GLY A 50 15.56 -7.02 3.00
C GLY A 50 14.92 -5.67 3.32
N GLY A 51 14.13 -5.62 4.39
CA GLY A 51 13.51 -4.40 4.90
C GLY A 51 14.53 -3.34 5.31
N VAL A 52 15.59 -3.72 6.02
CA VAL A 52 16.70 -2.82 6.40
C VAL A 52 17.39 -2.25 5.16
N LEU A 53 17.73 -3.08 4.17
CA LEU A 53 18.37 -2.64 2.93
C LEU A 53 17.51 -1.63 2.16
N ALA A 54 16.21 -1.92 2.03
CA ALA A 54 15.25 -1.02 1.39
C ALA A 54 15.12 0.31 2.16
N THR A 55 15.08 0.26 3.49
CA THR A 55 15.00 1.44 4.35
C THR A 55 16.25 2.31 4.23
N VAL A 56 17.44 1.72 4.29
CA VAL A 56 18.72 2.41 4.10
C VAL A 56 18.80 3.04 2.71
N ALA A 57 18.35 2.33 1.68
CA ALA A 57 18.32 2.85 0.32
C ALA A 57 17.43 4.10 0.21
N VAL A 58 16.21 4.04 0.75
CA VAL A 58 15.27 5.17 0.75
C VAL A 58 15.82 6.34 1.58
N ALA A 59 16.35 6.07 2.77
CA ALA A 59 16.94 7.10 3.63
C ALA A 59 18.14 7.78 2.97
N GLY A 60 19.01 7.01 2.29
CA GLY A 60 20.14 7.54 1.54
C GLY A 60 19.72 8.41 0.36
N MET A 61 18.69 7.98 -0.40
CA MET A 61 18.14 8.79 -1.50
C MET A 61 17.47 10.06 -1.00
N LEU A 62 16.74 9.98 0.12
CA LEU A 62 16.13 11.14 0.76
C LEU A 62 17.20 12.11 1.29
N TYR A 63 18.25 11.61 1.93
CA TYR A 63 19.39 12.41 2.37
C TYR A 63 20.05 13.13 1.19
N GLY A 64 20.31 12.42 0.09
CA GLY A 64 20.89 13.01 -1.13
C GLY A 64 19.99 14.08 -1.77
N LEU A 65 18.68 13.95 -1.64
CA LEU A 65 17.70 14.97 -2.07
C LEU A 65 17.72 16.18 -1.12
N LEU A 66 17.72 15.96 0.20
CA LEU A 66 17.72 17.01 1.22
C LEU A 66 19.01 17.83 1.21
N ARG A 67 20.15 17.20 0.88
CA ARG A 67 21.46 17.83 0.81
C ARG A 67 21.65 18.71 -0.43
N ASN A 68 20.87 18.51 -1.49
CA ASN A 68 20.97 19.30 -2.73
C ASN A 68 20.45 20.75 -2.60
N GLY A 69 20.06 21.16 -1.38
CA GLY A 69 19.80 22.57 -1.06
C GLY A 69 18.60 23.19 -1.81
N PRO A 70 18.53 24.53 -1.89
CA PRO A 70 17.44 25.27 -2.51
C PRO A 70 17.13 24.89 -3.98
N PRO A 71 18.12 24.65 -4.89
CA PRO A 71 17.85 24.38 -6.30
C PRO A 71 17.04 23.09 -6.53
N ALA A 72 17.32 22.04 -5.75
CA ALA A 72 16.57 20.80 -5.84
C ALA A 72 15.15 20.91 -5.30
N ARG A 73 14.97 21.70 -4.24
CA ARG A 73 13.65 22.00 -3.67
C ARG A 73 12.82 22.79 -4.66
N GLU A 74 13.40 23.77 -5.34
CA GLU A 74 12.73 24.54 -6.40
C GLU A 74 12.35 23.67 -7.59
N THR A 75 13.25 22.78 -8.03
CA THR A 75 12.98 21.86 -9.13
C THR A 75 11.90 20.83 -8.76
N LEU A 76 11.98 20.23 -7.56
CA LEU A 76 10.94 19.34 -7.05
C LEU A 76 9.60 20.08 -6.91
N ALA A 77 9.62 21.30 -6.38
CA ALA A 77 8.44 22.15 -6.28
C ALA A 77 7.89 22.55 -7.67
N ALA A 78 8.72 22.64 -8.71
CA ALA A 78 8.30 22.85 -10.08
C ALA A 78 7.65 21.59 -10.66
N CYS A 79 8.26 20.41 -10.47
CA CYS A 79 7.69 19.13 -10.88
C CYS A 79 6.36 18.83 -10.18
N LEU A 80 6.25 19.13 -8.89
CA LEU A 80 5.01 18.96 -8.12
C LEU A 80 3.99 20.08 -8.40
N ARG A 81 4.42 21.26 -8.88
CA ARG A 81 3.53 22.38 -9.16
C ARG A 81 2.47 22.02 -10.20
N ALA A 82 2.87 21.40 -11.31
CA ALA A 82 1.92 21.05 -12.37
C ALA A 82 0.78 20.12 -11.89
N PRO A 83 1.06 18.98 -11.21
CA PRO A 83 0.03 18.15 -10.60
C PRO A 83 -0.77 18.87 -9.50
N MET A 84 -0.14 19.76 -8.74
CA MET A 84 -0.76 20.51 -7.64
C MET A 84 -1.60 21.70 -8.07
N ARG A 85 -1.59 22.11 -9.35
CA ARG A 85 -2.49 23.15 -9.87
C ARG A 85 -3.95 22.71 -9.81
N HIS A 86 -4.22 21.42 -10.06
CA HIS A 86 -5.57 20.89 -10.04
C HIS A 86 -6.03 20.58 -8.61
N ALA A 87 -7.27 20.97 -8.29
CA ALA A 87 -7.88 20.67 -6.99
C ALA A 87 -7.96 19.16 -6.72
N ALA A 88 -8.26 18.37 -7.77
CA ALA A 88 -8.26 16.91 -7.72
C ALA A 88 -6.91 16.34 -7.31
N GLY A 89 -5.80 16.85 -7.87
CA GLY A 89 -4.45 16.40 -7.54
C GLY A 89 -4.10 16.69 -6.08
N ARG A 90 -4.42 17.89 -5.58
CA ARG A 90 -4.20 18.23 -4.17
C ARG A 90 -5.02 17.36 -3.23
N ALA A 91 -6.27 17.07 -3.58
CA ALA A 91 -7.14 16.21 -2.80
C ALA A 91 -6.60 14.78 -2.72
N LEU A 92 -6.24 14.19 -3.86
CA LEU A 92 -5.64 12.85 -3.94
C LEU A 92 -4.33 12.76 -3.16
N LEU A 93 -3.45 13.77 -3.27
CA LEU A 93 -2.19 13.77 -2.54
C LEU A 93 -2.41 13.78 -1.02
N ARG A 94 -3.26 14.68 -0.52
CA ARG A 94 -3.57 14.79 0.92
C ARG A 94 -4.26 13.54 1.44
N ALA A 95 -5.26 13.04 0.71
CA ALA A 95 -5.99 11.83 1.05
C ALA A 95 -5.07 10.60 1.05
N GLY A 96 -4.19 10.48 0.05
CA GLY A 96 -3.20 9.41 -0.06
C GLY A 96 -2.22 9.42 1.12
N MET A 97 -1.62 10.57 1.43
CA MET A 97 -0.72 10.69 2.59
C MET A 97 -1.44 10.35 3.91
N LEU A 98 -2.65 10.87 4.10
CA LEU A 98 -3.44 10.57 5.30
C LEU A 98 -3.72 9.07 5.42
N LEU A 99 -4.15 8.42 4.32
CA LEU A 99 -4.47 7.00 4.34
C LEU A 99 -3.24 6.13 4.61
N ILE A 100 -2.07 6.47 4.07
CA ILE A 100 -0.80 5.78 4.39
C ILE A 100 -0.51 5.89 5.88
N VAL A 101 -0.57 7.10 6.45
CA VAL A 101 -0.29 7.32 7.88
C VAL A 101 -1.26 6.54 8.76
N LEU A 102 -2.56 6.60 8.45
CA LEU A 102 -3.58 5.84 9.17
C LEU A 102 -3.37 4.33 9.04
N GLY A 103 -3.06 3.86 7.82
CA GLY A 103 -2.72 2.47 7.56
C GLY A 103 -1.55 2.02 8.41
N MET A 104 -0.41 2.72 8.35
CA MET A 104 0.78 2.41 9.13
C MET A 104 0.54 2.43 10.64
N ALA A 105 -0.17 3.43 11.16
CA ALA A 105 -0.52 3.50 12.58
C ALA A 105 -1.40 2.32 13.00
N PHE A 106 -2.39 1.97 12.19
CA PHE A 106 -3.26 0.82 12.45
C PHE A 106 -2.48 -0.50 12.39
N GLY A 107 -1.59 -0.68 11.40
CA GLY A 107 -0.73 -1.86 11.28
C GLY A 107 0.18 -2.03 12.49
N LEU A 108 0.82 -0.94 12.95
CA LEU A 108 1.67 -0.95 14.14
C LEU A 108 0.87 -1.33 15.39
N TYR A 109 -0.30 -0.72 15.60
CA TYR A 109 -1.18 -1.09 16.70
C TYR A 109 -1.53 -2.58 16.68
N ARG A 110 -1.90 -3.11 15.51
CA ARG A 110 -2.28 -4.53 15.38
C ARG A 110 -1.10 -5.49 15.53
N ALA A 111 0.10 -5.11 15.09
CA ALA A 111 1.31 -5.87 15.32
C ALA A 111 1.62 -5.98 16.83
N THR A 112 1.45 -4.90 17.59
CA THR A 112 1.65 -4.95 19.06
C THR A 112 0.62 -5.85 19.75
N GLN A 113 -0.64 -5.80 19.33
CA GLN A 113 -1.70 -6.67 19.86
C GLN A 113 -1.46 -8.15 19.53
N LEU A 114 -0.97 -8.43 18.32
CA LEU A 114 -0.66 -9.78 17.88
C LEU A 114 0.38 -10.43 18.82
N VAL A 115 1.48 -9.72 19.08
CA VAL A 115 2.57 -10.18 19.94
C VAL A 115 2.16 -10.24 21.41
N ALA A 116 1.38 -9.25 21.89
CA ALA A 116 1.03 -9.18 23.31
C ALA A 116 -0.02 -10.20 23.74
N HIS A 117 -0.97 -10.57 22.87
CA HIS A 117 -2.17 -11.30 23.26
C HIS A 117 -2.53 -12.46 22.33
N ASP A 118 -2.54 -12.23 21.02
CA ASP A 118 -3.12 -13.19 20.08
C ASP A 118 -2.22 -14.42 19.89
N GLU A 119 -0.89 -14.26 19.98
CA GLU A 119 0.07 -15.36 19.81
C GLU A 119 -0.08 -16.43 20.91
N GLN A 120 -0.23 -16.01 22.17
CA GLN A 120 -0.47 -16.93 23.28
C GLN A 120 -1.79 -17.68 23.14
N ALA A 121 -2.85 -16.98 22.70
CA ALA A 121 -4.16 -17.58 22.49
C ALA A 121 -4.14 -18.64 21.37
N VAL A 122 -3.34 -18.41 20.32
CA VAL A 122 -3.13 -19.37 19.23
C VAL A 122 -2.45 -20.65 19.75
N TYR A 123 -1.35 -20.52 20.47
CA TYR A 123 -0.64 -21.69 21.02
C TYR A 123 -1.48 -22.46 22.03
N ALA A 124 -2.21 -21.76 22.91
CA ALA A 124 -3.13 -22.39 23.87
C ALA A 124 -4.24 -23.18 23.17
N SER A 125 -4.80 -22.66 22.07
CA SER A 125 -5.84 -23.35 21.29
C SER A 125 -5.30 -24.62 20.62
N ILE A 126 -4.07 -24.60 20.13
CA ILE A 126 -3.43 -25.79 19.53
C ILE A 126 -3.12 -26.83 20.61
N GLY A 127 -2.53 -26.43 21.73
CA GLY A 127 -2.24 -27.32 22.85
C GLY A 127 -3.49 -28.02 23.37
N ALA A 128 -4.55 -27.25 23.64
CA ALA A 128 -5.83 -27.79 24.10
C ALA A 128 -6.48 -28.75 23.10
N ALA A 129 -6.29 -28.54 21.78
CA ALA A 129 -6.75 -29.48 20.77
C ALA A 129 -6.02 -30.83 20.85
N PHE A 130 -4.70 -30.83 21.05
CA PHE A 130 -3.92 -32.06 21.23
C PHE A 130 -4.28 -32.77 22.54
N ASP A 131 -4.46 -32.03 23.62
CA ASP A 131 -4.87 -32.60 24.92
C ASP A 131 -6.24 -33.28 24.81
N ALA A 132 -7.21 -32.64 24.15
CA ALA A 132 -8.53 -33.20 23.89
C ALA A 132 -8.47 -34.46 23.01
N LEU A 133 -7.64 -34.46 21.97
CA LEU A 133 -7.40 -35.66 21.15
C LEU A 133 -6.77 -36.80 21.95
N GLY A 134 -5.80 -36.48 22.82
CA GLY A 134 -5.16 -37.45 23.71
C GLY A 134 -6.15 -38.07 24.71
N ALA A 135 -7.15 -37.29 25.14
CA ALA A 135 -8.25 -37.75 25.98
C ALA A 135 -9.36 -38.51 25.21
N GLY A 136 -9.27 -38.61 23.88
CA GLY A 136 -10.29 -39.23 23.03
C GLY A 136 -11.54 -38.36 22.82
N ASP A 137 -11.52 -37.08 23.22
CA ASP A 137 -12.62 -36.14 23.06
C ASP A 137 -12.49 -35.38 21.73
N ALA A 138 -13.00 -36.02 20.67
CA ALA A 138 -12.95 -35.47 19.33
C ALA A 138 -13.78 -34.17 19.16
N ASP A 139 -14.83 -33.98 19.96
CA ASP A 139 -15.69 -32.80 19.85
C ASP A 139 -15.06 -31.58 20.51
N ALA A 140 -14.43 -31.75 21.69
CA ALA A 140 -13.62 -30.69 22.29
C ALA A 140 -12.45 -30.30 21.37
N ALA A 141 -11.75 -31.27 20.78
CA ALA A 141 -10.67 -31.02 19.83
C ALA A 141 -11.12 -30.19 18.62
N ARG A 142 -12.29 -30.51 18.04
CA ARG A 142 -12.89 -29.71 16.94
C ARG A 142 -13.22 -28.29 17.38
N GLY A 143 -13.71 -28.12 18.61
CA GLY A 143 -13.97 -26.80 19.20
C GLY A 143 -12.71 -25.94 19.25
N HIS A 144 -11.61 -26.50 19.75
CA HIS A 144 -10.31 -25.80 19.83
C HIS A 144 -9.71 -25.48 18.45
N ILE A 145 -9.80 -26.41 17.48
CA ILE A 145 -9.42 -26.14 16.09
C ILE A 145 -10.27 -25.01 15.48
N GLY A 146 -11.57 -24.99 15.79
CA GLY A 146 -12.49 -23.92 15.36
C GLY A 146 -12.10 -22.55 15.92
N ALA A 147 -11.71 -22.49 17.19
CA ALA A 147 -11.23 -21.27 17.85
C ALA A 147 -9.92 -20.78 17.20
N PHE A 148 -8.96 -21.67 16.96
CA PHE A 148 -7.72 -21.37 16.25
C PHE A 148 -7.99 -20.77 14.86
N LYS A 149 -8.83 -21.43 14.04
CA LYS A 149 -9.19 -20.96 12.70
C LYS A 149 -9.81 -19.56 12.72
N ARG A 150 -10.71 -19.31 13.68
CA ARG A 150 -11.35 -18.00 13.85
C ARG A 150 -10.32 -16.91 14.16
N GLN A 151 -9.39 -17.17 15.05
CA GLN A 151 -8.33 -16.21 15.40
C GLN A 151 -7.42 -15.91 14.19
N GLN A 152 -7.00 -16.94 13.47
CA GLN A 152 -6.23 -16.82 12.22
C GLN A 152 -6.96 -15.94 11.19
N SER A 153 -8.26 -16.15 11.01
CA SER A 153 -9.07 -15.34 10.08
C SER A 153 -9.14 -13.87 10.51
N ILE A 154 -9.32 -13.58 11.80
CA ILE A 154 -9.32 -12.19 12.31
C ILE A 154 -7.97 -11.51 12.05
N ASN A 155 -6.86 -12.22 12.29
CA ASN A 155 -5.53 -11.70 12.05
C ASN A 155 -5.29 -11.42 10.56
N ALA A 156 -5.68 -12.35 9.68
CA ALA A 156 -5.56 -12.20 8.24
C ALA A 156 -6.39 -11.02 7.71
N ILE A 157 -7.66 -10.91 8.11
CA ILE A 157 -8.54 -9.79 7.71
C ILE A 157 -7.96 -8.45 8.17
N THR A 158 -7.42 -8.41 9.38
CA THR A 158 -6.87 -7.18 9.94
C THR A 158 -5.57 -6.77 9.24
N ALA A 159 -4.70 -7.73 8.92
CA ALA A 159 -3.51 -7.49 8.13
C ALA A 159 -3.85 -7.02 6.70
N ALA A 160 -4.88 -7.59 6.07
CA ALA A 160 -5.36 -7.18 4.76
C ALA A 160 -5.91 -5.74 4.77
N ALA A 161 -6.69 -5.37 5.79
CA ALA A 161 -7.20 -4.01 5.95
C ALA A 161 -6.05 -2.97 6.05
N HIS A 162 -4.99 -3.29 6.79
CA HIS A 162 -3.79 -2.49 6.87
C HIS A 162 -3.09 -2.34 5.50
N SER A 163 -2.85 -3.45 4.80
CA SER A 163 -2.17 -3.45 3.49
C SER A 163 -2.93 -2.62 2.47
N HIS A 164 -4.24 -2.81 2.36
CA HIS A 164 -5.08 -2.07 1.41
C HIS A 164 -5.10 -0.56 1.68
N ALA A 165 -5.08 -0.13 2.94
CA ALA A 165 -4.97 1.30 3.26
C ALA A 165 -3.67 1.90 2.69
N VAL A 166 -2.54 1.21 2.85
CA VAL A 166 -1.25 1.67 2.34
C VAL A 166 -1.21 1.62 0.81
N GLU A 167 -1.68 0.54 0.20
CA GLU A 167 -1.74 0.35 -1.26
C GLU A 167 -2.58 1.45 -1.94
N PHE A 168 -3.80 1.69 -1.46
CA PHE A 168 -4.63 2.76 -2.01
C PHE A 168 -4.08 4.15 -1.71
N GLY A 169 -3.42 4.32 -0.56
CA GLY A 169 -2.66 5.51 -0.24
C GLY A 169 -1.62 5.83 -1.30
N ILE A 170 -0.77 4.85 -1.63
CA ILE A 170 0.26 4.96 -2.68
C ILE A 170 -0.38 5.20 -4.04
N LEU A 171 -1.44 4.46 -4.38
CA LEU A 171 -2.17 4.64 -5.63
C LEU A 171 -2.68 6.08 -5.78
N MET A 172 -3.25 6.68 -4.73
CA MET A 172 -3.69 8.08 -4.75
C MET A 172 -2.52 9.06 -4.92
N LEU A 173 -1.35 8.79 -4.33
CA LEU A 173 -0.16 9.61 -4.58
C LEU A 173 0.26 9.55 -6.05
N LEU A 174 0.27 8.36 -6.65
CA LEU A 174 0.58 8.18 -8.07
C LEU A 174 -0.45 8.90 -8.96
N LEU A 175 -1.73 8.73 -8.63
CA LEU A 175 -2.83 9.39 -9.33
C LEU A 175 -2.76 10.91 -9.24
N ALA A 176 -2.34 11.44 -8.08
CA ALA A 176 -2.14 12.87 -7.89
C ALA A 176 -1.09 13.41 -8.86
N LEU A 177 0.02 12.68 -9.06
CA LEU A 177 1.11 13.07 -9.95
C LEU A 177 0.71 13.09 -11.43
N ILE A 178 -0.21 12.23 -11.85
CA ILE A 178 -0.66 12.17 -13.24
C ILE A 178 -1.85 13.09 -13.55
N GLN A 179 -2.39 13.84 -12.58
CA GLN A 179 -3.59 14.65 -12.80
C GLN A 179 -3.44 15.69 -13.91
N SER A 180 -2.23 16.22 -14.14
CA SER A 180 -1.97 17.15 -15.25
C SER A 180 -2.17 16.53 -16.64
N TYR A 181 -2.24 15.20 -16.73
CA TYR A 181 -2.47 14.46 -17.98
C TYR A 181 -3.91 13.95 -18.11
N VAL A 182 -4.77 14.18 -17.11
CA VAL A 182 -6.17 13.72 -17.17
C VAL A 182 -7.00 14.74 -17.95
N PHE A 183 -7.12 14.55 -19.26
CA PHE A 183 -7.85 15.46 -20.14
C PHE A 183 -9.34 15.13 -20.21
N LEU A 184 -10.07 15.55 -19.17
CA LEU A 184 -11.53 15.47 -19.11
C LEU A 184 -12.12 16.87 -18.91
N ARG A 185 -13.36 17.05 -19.37
CA ARG A 185 -14.12 18.27 -19.09
C ARG A 185 -14.40 18.37 -17.59
N GLU A 186 -14.29 19.56 -17.01
CA GLU A 186 -14.83 19.81 -15.68
C GLU A 186 -16.35 19.48 -15.65
N PRO A 187 -16.89 18.86 -14.58
CA PRO A 187 -16.26 18.57 -13.28
C PRO A 187 -15.70 17.14 -13.13
N TRP A 188 -15.48 16.41 -14.23
CA TRP A 188 -15.23 14.96 -14.19
C TRP A 188 -13.94 14.54 -13.47
N PRO A 189 -12.78 15.21 -13.62
CA PRO A 189 -11.57 14.85 -12.88
C PRO A 189 -11.81 14.86 -11.36
N ALA A 190 -12.51 15.89 -10.86
CA ALA A 190 -12.82 16.02 -9.44
C ALA A 190 -13.77 14.92 -8.95
N ARG A 191 -14.76 14.54 -9.76
CA ARG A 191 -15.69 13.44 -9.42
C ARG A 191 -14.99 12.09 -9.35
N TRP A 192 -14.13 11.79 -10.32
CA TRP A 192 -13.38 10.53 -10.32
C TRP A 192 -12.34 10.48 -9.21
N ALA A 193 -11.65 11.59 -8.92
CA ALA A 193 -10.78 11.69 -7.76
C ALA A 193 -11.57 11.47 -6.45
N GLY A 194 -12.76 12.06 -6.33
CA GLY A 194 -13.67 11.83 -5.20
C GLY A 194 -14.10 10.37 -5.07
N ALA A 195 -14.45 9.70 -6.17
CA ALA A 195 -14.79 8.28 -6.18
C ALA A 195 -13.63 7.41 -5.70
N VAL A 196 -12.41 7.66 -6.18
CA VAL A 196 -11.21 6.96 -5.71
C VAL A 196 -10.98 7.20 -4.22
N ILE A 197 -11.06 8.45 -3.74
CA ILE A 197 -10.85 8.77 -2.33
C ILE A 197 -11.88 8.05 -1.45
N ILE A 198 -13.18 8.13 -1.80
CA ILE A 198 -14.24 7.51 -1.02
C ILE A 198 -14.06 5.98 -0.99
N GLY A 199 -13.86 5.36 -2.15
CA GLY A 199 -13.67 3.90 -2.24
C GLY A 199 -12.41 3.43 -1.50
N ALA A 200 -11.31 4.17 -1.63
CA ALA A 200 -10.03 3.86 -0.98
C ALA A 200 -10.09 3.92 0.54
N PHE A 201 -10.85 4.86 1.11
CA PHE A 201 -11.06 4.94 2.56
C PHE A 201 -12.09 3.94 3.06
N ALA A 202 -13.18 3.73 2.30
CA ALA A 202 -14.26 2.84 2.70
C ALA A 202 -13.82 1.37 2.70
N LEU A 203 -13.06 0.93 1.69
CA LEU A 203 -12.67 -0.47 1.56
C LEU A 203 -11.92 -1.04 2.79
N PRO A 204 -10.81 -0.46 3.29
CA PRO A 204 -10.10 -1.02 4.43
C PRO A 204 -10.96 -1.04 5.70
N VAL A 205 -11.86 -0.06 5.87
CA VAL A 205 -12.83 -0.04 6.97
C VAL A 205 -13.85 -1.18 6.82
N CYS A 206 -14.42 -1.37 5.63
CA CYS A 206 -15.36 -2.46 5.35
C CYS A 206 -14.72 -3.85 5.47
N VAL A 207 -13.49 -4.03 5.00
CA VAL A 207 -12.73 -5.27 5.18
C VAL A 207 -12.53 -5.56 6.66
N PHE A 208 -12.12 -4.57 7.45
CA PHE A 208 -12.01 -4.74 8.89
C PHE A 208 -13.37 -5.11 9.53
N LEU A 209 -14.45 -4.44 9.13
CA LEU A 209 -15.81 -4.71 9.61
C LEU A 209 -16.34 -6.09 9.18
N ALA A 210 -15.83 -6.69 8.11
CA ALA A 210 -16.20 -8.05 7.69
C ALA A 210 -15.88 -9.09 8.77
N SER A 211 -14.89 -8.85 9.63
CA SER A 211 -14.61 -9.71 10.79
C SER A 211 -15.75 -9.73 11.82
N LYS A 212 -16.60 -8.70 11.87
CA LYS A 212 -17.70 -8.54 12.83
C LYS A 212 -19.08 -8.76 12.22
N PHE A 213 -19.29 -8.23 11.02
CA PHE A 213 -20.59 -8.20 10.34
C PHE A 213 -20.70 -9.21 9.20
N GLY A 214 -19.63 -9.95 8.90
CA GLY A 214 -19.63 -11.02 7.90
C GLY A 214 -19.92 -10.51 6.49
N LEU A 215 -20.81 -11.22 5.78
CA LEU A 215 -21.05 -11.05 4.35
C LEU A 215 -21.49 -9.63 3.94
N SER A 216 -22.25 -8.93 4.80
CA SER A 216 -22.75 -7.59 4.49
C SER A 216 -21.60 -6.58 4.35
N ALA A 217 -20.68 -6.57 5.32
CA ALA A 217 -19.50 -5.72 5.26
C ALA A 217 -18.53 -6.12 4.14
N ALA A 218 -18.43 -7.41 3.82
CA ALA A 218 -17.69 -7.88 2.65
C ALA A 218 -18.27 -7.32 1.33
N ALA A 219 -19.59 -7.35 1.16
CA ALA A 219 -20.24 -6.76 -0.02
C ALA A 219 -19.99 -5.25 -0.15
N PHE A 220 -19.98 -4.51 0.96
CA PHE A 220 -19.61 -3.09 0.95
C PHE A 220 -18.13 -2.86 0.62
N ALA A 221 -17.25 -3.77 1.02
CA ALA A 221 -15.84 -3.72 0.62
C ALA A 221 -15.69 -3.88 -0.90
N ASP A 222 -16.40 -4.85 -1.49
CA ASP A 222 -16.40 -5.07 -2.94
C ASP A 222 -16.95 -3.87 -3.71
N LEU A 223 -18.05 -3.27 -3.24
CA LEU A 223 -18.60 -2.05 -3.84
C LEU A 223 -17.61 -0.87 -3.76
N SER A 224 -16.91 -0.75 -2.64
CA SER A 224 -15.87 0.27 -2.45
C SER A 224 -14.69 0.05 -3.41
N GLY A 225 -14.28 -1.19 -3.61
CA GLY A 225 -13.26 -1.56 -4.60
C GLY A 225 -13.69 -1.27 -6.03
N ALA A 226 -14.94 -1.60 -6.38
CA ALA A 226 -15.52 -1.27 -7.68
C ALA A 226 -15.56 0.24 -7.93
N LEU A 227 -15.81 1.05 -6.90
CA LEU A 227 -15.78 2.50 -6.99
C LEU A 227 -14.36 3.04 -7.29
N VAL A 228 -13.34 2.47 -6.65
CA VAL A 228 -11.93 2.79 -6.97
C VAL A 228 -11.64 2.43 -8.43
N MET A 229 -12.01 1.23 -8.87
CA MET A 229 -11.79 0.78 -10.26
C MET A 229 -12.49 1.69 -11.27
N ALA A 230 -13.74 2.09 -11.02
CA ALA A 230 -14.46 3.02 -11.88
C ALA A 230 -13.73 4.38 -11.97
N GLY A 231 -13.22 4.89 -10.86
CA GLY A 231 -12.43 6.12 -10.82
C GLY A 231 -11.11 6.01 -11.61
N LEU A 232 -10.41 4.89 -11.48
CA LEU A 232 -9.19 4.61 -12.26
C LEU A 232 -9.47 4.55 -13.76
N ILE A 233 -10.52 3.84 -14.17
CA ILE A 233 -10.94 3.77 -15.59
C ILE A 233 -11.30 5.16 -16.10
N GLY A 234 -12.10 5.92 -15.34
CA GLY A 234 -12.51 7.27 -15.70
C GLY A 234 -11.32 8.21 -15.93
N MET A 235 -10.35 8.22 -15.00
CA MET A 235 -9.13 9.01 -15.15
C MET A 235 -8.21 8.48 -16.26
N GLY A 236 -8.12 7.15 -16.43
CA GLY A 236 -7.36 6.50 -17.50
C GLY A 236 -7.85 6.91 -18.89
N ILE A 237 -9.17 6.97 -19.10
CA ILE A 237 -9.77 7.50 -20.33
C ILE A 237 -9.31 8.95 -20.58
N GLY A 238 -9.23 9.76 -19.53
CA GLY A 238 -8.71 11.13 -19.62
C GLY A 238 -7.25 11.18 -20.07
N VAL A 239 -6.41 10.27 -19.58
CA VAL A 239 -4.99 10.17 -19.99
C VAL A 239 -4.87 9.74 -21.45
N VAL A 240 -5.65 8.76 -21.90
CA VAL A 240 -5.64 8.31 -23.31
C VAL A 240 -6.12 9.42 -24.26
N ARG A 241 -7.09 10.24 -23.82
CA ARG A 241 -7.52 11.41 -24.61
C ARG A 241 -6.44 12.48 -24.72
N TYR A 242 -5.64 12.67 -23.67
CA TYR A 242 -4.52 13.61 -23.69
C TYR A 242 -3.48 13.21 -24.76
N THR A 243 -3.10 11.94 -24.82
CA THR A 243 -2.12 11.47 -25.82
C THR A 243 -2.66 11.62 -27.24
N GLY A 244 -3.92 11.24 -27.49
CA GLY A 244 -4.54 11.42 -28.81
C GLY A 244 -4.67 12.88 -29.24
N ALA A 245 -4.90 13.80 -28.32
CA ALA A 245 -4.91 15.23 -28.59
C ALA A 245 -3.50 15.77 -28.89
N ALA A 246 -2.48 15.29 -28.19
CA ALA A 246 -1.08 15.66 -28.44
C ALA A 246 -0.60 15.15 -29.82
N ASP A 247 -0.97 13.92 -30.19
CA ASP A 247 -0.58 13.32 -31.48
C ASP A 247 -1.27 14.01 -32.67
N SER A 248 -2.55 14.37 -32.54
CA SER A 248 -3.29 15.11 -33.57
C SER A 248 -2.84 16.58 -33.71
N GLY A 249 -2.41 17.22 -32.62
CA GLY A 249 -1.82 18.56 -32.66
C GLY A 249 -0.40 18.60 -33.26
N GLY A 250 0.36 17.50 -33.17
CA GLY A 250 1.66 17.36 -33.82
C GLY A 250 1.58 17.20 -35.34
N ALA A 251 0.51 16.58 -35.85
CA ALA A 251 0.29 16.41 -37.29
C ALA A 251 -0.14 17.72 -38.01
N ALA A 252 -0.54 18.76 -37.28
CA ALA A 252 -0.93 20.05 -37.85
C ALA A 252 0.24 21.02 -38.08
N ASN A 253 1.46 20.65 -37.66
CA ASN A 253 2.69 21.46 -37.78
C ASN A 253 3.81 20.75 -38.56
N ALA A 254 3.48 19.70 -39.33
CA ALA A 254 4.42 18.97 -40.20
C ALA A 254 4.12 19.23 -41.68
#